data_AF-A0A4S0JIX0-F1
#
_entry.id   AF-A0A4S0JIX0-F1
#
_cell.length_a   1.000
_cell.length_b   1.000
_cell.length_c   1.000
_cell.angle_alpha   90.00
_cell.angle_beta   90.00
_cell.angle_gamma   90.00
#
_symmetry.space_group_name_H-M   'P 1'
#
loop_
_entity.id
_entity.type
_entity.pdbx_description
1 polymer ?
#
loop_
_entity_poly.entity_id
_entity_poly.type
_entity_poly.pdbx_seq_one_letter_code
_entity_poly.pdbx_strand_id
1 'polypeptide(L)'
;FTQVPLPGNRSSLVWVVKPETAKELAALDDATLSLRVERQMQSMLGRVTVEPGRQIYPLSTVTPLRFAAQRVALVGEAAHVFPPIGAQGLNLGIRDIDDLVEIARENRQDPGAAAALAVYDFKRRPDILARS
;
A
#
# COMPACT_ATOMS: atom_id res chain seq x y z
N PHE A 1 -3.02 -13.82 1.67
CA PHE A 1 -3.61 -14.01 3.01
C PHE A 1 -2.49 -13.73 3.99
N THR A 2 -2.45 -12.53 4.54
CA THR A 2 -1.30 -12.02 5.29
C THR A 2 -1.73 -11.73 6.72
N GLN A 3 -0.96 -12.27 7.67
CA GLN A 3 -1.23 -12.14 9.10
C GLN A 3 -0.08 -11.35 9.74
N VAL A 4 -0.42 -10.33 10.53
CA VAL A 4 0.55 -9.53 11.27
C VAL A 4 0.23 -9.64 12.76
N PRO A 5 1.17 -10.10 13.60
CA PRO A 5 0.92 -10.31 15.02
C PRO A 5 0.67 -8.97 15.73
N LEU A 6 -0.27 -9.00 16.68
CA LEU A 6 -0.58 -7.90 17.60
C LEU A 6 -0.45 -8.40 19.06
N PRO A 7 -0.27 -7.50 20.04
CA PRO A 7 -0.32 -7.87 21.45
C PRO A 7 -1.66 -8.55 21.82
N GLY A 8 -1.61 -9.50 22.75
CA GLY A 8 -2.79 -10.12 23.34
C GLY A 8 -3.39 -11.28 22.54
N ASN A 9 -2.57 -12.13 21.90
CA ASN A 9 -3.01 -13.26 21.07
C ASN A 9 -3.96 -12.84 19.94
N ARG A 10 -3.61 -11.74 19.27
CA ARG A 10 -4.38 -11.14 18.20
C ARG A 10 -3.52 -11.00 16.96
N SER A 11 -4.17 -10.94 15.81
CA SER A 11 -3.51 -10.68 14.53
C SER A 11 -4.33 -9.70 13.72
N SER A 12 -3.67 -8.77 13.04
CA SER A 12 -4.28 -8.06 11.92
C SER A 12 -4.24 -8.97 10.69
N LEU A 13 -5.37 -9.07 9.98
CA LEU A 13 -5.52 -9.94 8.83
C LEU A 13 -5.83 -9.13 7.57
N VAL A 14 -5.04 -9.34 6.52
CA VAL A 14 -5.32 -8.85 5.17
C VAL A 14 -5.58 -10.02 4.23
N TRP A 15 -6.78 -10.07 3.68
CA TRP A 15 -7.21 -11.12 2.76
C TRP A 15 -7.61 -10.56 1.40
N VAL A 16 -6.71 -10.68 0.43
CA VAL A 16 -6.96 -10.33 -0.97
C VAL A 16 -7.79 -11.42 -1.63
N VAL A 17 -8.97 -11.06 -2.14
CA VAL A 17 -9.91 -11.93 -2.86
C VAL A 17 -10.56 -11.16 -4.01
N LYS A 18 -11.32 -11.85 -4.86
CA LYS A 18 -12.14 -11.21 -5.89
C LYS A 18 -13.25 -10.34 -5.27
N PRO A 19 -13.71 -9.27 -5.93
CA PRO A 19 -14.73 -8.37 -5.39
C PRO A 19 -16.02 -9.06 -4.94
N GLU A 20 -16.45 -10.09 -5.66
CA GLU A 20 -17.66 -10.87 -5.36
C GLU A 20 -17.48 -11.63 -4.04
N THR A 21 -16.35 -12.31 -3.89
CA THR A 21 -15.98 -13.01 -2.66
C THR A 21 -15.81 -12.04 -1.48
N ALA A 22 -15.26 -10.84 -1.70
CA ALA A 22 -15.15 -9.84 -0.63
C ALA A 22 -16.54 -9.44 -0.09
N LYS A 23 -17.50 -9.21 -1.00
CA LYS A 23 -18.90 -8.91 -0.65
C LYS A 23 -19.55 -10.07 0.10
N GLU A 24 -19.37 -11.30 -0.38
CA GLU A 24 -19.87 -12.51 0.30
C GLU A 24 -19.32 -12.60 1.72
N LEU A 25 -18.00 -12.47 1.90
CA LEU A 25 -17.34 -12.57 3.21
C LEU A 25 -17.78 -11.47 4.18
N ALA A 26 -17.99 -10.24 3.69
CA ALA A 26 -18.43 -9.13 4.53
C ALA A 26 -19.89 -9.24 4.97
N ALA A 27 -20.73 -9.95 4.21
CA ALA A 27 -22.13 -10.20 4.56
C ALA A 27 -22.32 -11.34 5.56
N LEU A 28 -21.29 -12.15 5.82
CA LEU A 28 -21.33 -13.22 6.82
C LEU A 28 -21.40 -12.64 8.24
N ASP A 29 -22.12 -13.34 9.11
CA ASP A 29 -22.01 -13.14 10.56
C ASP A 29 -20.59 -13.46 11.08
N ASP A 30 -20.30 -13.02 12.30
CA ASP A 30 -18.97 -13.15 12.91
C ASP A 30 -18.56 -14.62 13.12
N ALA A 31 -19.48 -15.51 13.47
CA ALA A 31 -19.18 -16.91 13.72
C ALA A 31 -18.86 -17.66 12.41
N THR A 32 -19.66 -17.42 11.37
CA THR A 32 -19.46 -18.01 10.04
C THR A 32 -18.18 -17.49 9.40
N LEU A 33 -17.87 -16.18 9.53
CA LEU A 33 -16.59 -15.65 9.04
C LEU A 33 -15.40 -16.24 9.83
N SER A 34 -15.52 -16.38 11.15
CA SER A 34 -14.46 -16.96 11.99
C SER A 34 -14.07 -18.36 11.53
N LEU A 35 -15.05 -19.22 11.24
CA LEU A 35 -14.81 -20.54 10.67
C LEU A 35 -14.15 -20.49 9.30
N ARG A 36 -14.54 -19.53 8.45
CA ARG A 36 -13.97 -19.35 7.11
C ARG A 36 -12.49 -18.93 7.19
N VAL A 37 -12.17 -18.00 8.07
CA VAL A 37 -10.81 -17.51 8.34
C VAL A 37 -9.96 -18.62 8.93
N GLU A 38 -10.46 -19.36 9.93
CA GLU A 38 -9.75 -20.48 10.54
C GLU A 38 -9.41 -21.58 9.50
N ARG A 39 -10.38 -21.94 8.65
CA ARG A 39 -10.15 -22.91 7.56
C ARG A 39 -9.11 -22.40 6.57
N GLN A 40 -9.16 -21.12 6.20
CA GLN A 40 -8.17 -20.51 5.32
C GLN A 40 -6.77 -20.49 5.96
N MET A 41 -6.69 -20.38 7.28
CA MET A 41 -5.47 -20.50 8.10
C MET A 41 -5.05 -21.95 8.34
N GLN A 42 -5.82 -22.93 7.88
CA GLN A 42 -5.60 -24.36 8.13
C GLN A 42 -5.46 -24.69 9.62
N SER A 43 -6.16 -23.94 10.47
CA SER A 43 -6.11 -24.04 11.94
C SER A 43 -4.68 -23.97 12.53
N MET A 44 -3.73 -23.33 11.84
CA MET A 44 -2.32 -23.22 12.28
C MET A 44 -2.17 -22.55 13.65
N LEU A 45 -3.07 -21.63 13.99
CA LEU A 45 -3.11 -20.94 15.28
C LEU A 45 -4.25 -21.44 16.19
N GLY A 46 -4.83 -22.60 15.87
CA GLY A 46 -6.01 -23.14 16.54
C GLY A 46 -7.29 -22.39 16.18
N ARG A 47 -8.22 -22.32 17.14
CA ARG A 47 -9.52 -21.66 16.96
C ARG A 47 -9.33 -20.16 16.77
N VAL A 48 -9.95 -19.60 15.73
CA VAL A 48 -9.93 -18.16 15.44
C VAL A 48 -11.29 -17.55 15.75
N THR A 49 -11.30 -16.33 16.28
CA THR A 49 -12.50 -15.50 16.40
C THR A 49 -12.21 -14.16 15.73
N VAL A 50 -13.06 -13.76 14.80
CA VAL A 50 -12.96 -12.46 14.14
C VAL A 50 -13.62 -11.39 15.02
N GLU A 51 -12.92 -10.27 15.20
CA GLU A 51 -13.46 -9.11 15.89
C GLU A 51 -14.35 -8.26 14.97
N PRO A 52 -15.30 -7.49 15.51
CA PRO A 52 -16.10 -6.55 14.72
C PRO A 52 -15.23 -5.52 13.99
N GLY A 53 -15.75 -4.96 12.88
CA GLY A 53 -15.06 -3.90 12.13
C GLY A 53 -14.30 -4.35 10.89
N ARG A 54 -14.71 -5.46 10.25
CA ARG A 54 -14.20 -5.86 8.92
C ARG A 54 -14.45 -4.76 7.88
N GLN A 55 -13.46 -4.51 7.03
CA GLN A 55 -13.51 -3.49 6.00
C GLN A 55 -13.15 -4.09 4.64
N ILE A 56 -13.79 -3.59 3.59
CA ILE A 56 -13.44 -3.91 2.20
C ILE A 56 -12.78 -2.68 1.60
N TYR A 57 -11.61 -2.88 0.99
CA TYR A 57 -10.91 -1.87 0.23
C TYR A 57 -10.72 -2.36 -1.20
N PRO A 58 -11.24 -1.64 -2.22
CA PRO A 58 -10.99 -1.98 -3.61
C PRO A 58 -9.50 -1.78 -3.92
N LEU A 59 -8.93 -2.74 -4.64
CA LEU A 59 -7.54 -2.68 -5.06
C LEU A 59 -7.48 -2.06 -6.44
N SER A 60 -6.87 -0.88 -6.55
CA SER A 60 -6.62 -0.20 -7.82
C SER A 60 -5.15 0.12 -7.94
N THR A 61 -4.61 -0.03 -9.15
CA THR A 61 -3.28 0.48 -9.48
C THR A 61 -3.44 1.71 -10.34
N VAL A 62 -2.85 2.82 -9.91
CA VAL A 62 -2.80 4.07 -10.70
C VAL A 62 -1.36 4.56 -10.68
N THR A 63 -0.82 4.75 -11.88
CA THR A 63 0.54 5.27 -12.09
C THR A 63 0.47 6.47 -13.03
N PRO A 64 0.92 7.66 -12.60
CA PRO A 64 0.98 8.83 -13.47
C PRO A 64 2.07 8.67 -14.53
N LEU A 65 1.91 9.33 -15.67
CA LEU A 65 2.91 9.33 -16.75
C LEU A 65 4.18 10.12 -16.38
N ARG A 66 4.06 11.05 -15.43
CA ARG A 66 5.14 11.87 -14.88
C ARG A 66 4.95 12.02 -13.38
N PHE A 67 6.04 11.92 -12.64
CA PHE A 67 6.12 12.10 -11.20
C PHE A 67 6.56 13.52 -10.82
N ALA A 68 7.15 14.27 -11.76
CA ALA A 68 7.43 15.69 -11.56
C ALA A 68 7.40 16.50 -12.87
N ALA A 69 6.82 17.69 -12.78
CA ALA A 69 6.78 18.68 -13.86
C ALA A 69 6.36 20.05 -13.31
N GLN A 70 6.71 21.14 -14.00
CA GLN A 70 6.15 22.47 -13.74
C GLN A 70 6.21 22.92 -12.27
N ARG A 71 7.35 22.69 -11.60
CA ARG A 71 7.57 23.02 -10.18
C ARG A 71 6.71 22.21 -9.19
N VAL A 72 6.13 21.09 -9.63
CA VAL A 72 5.33 20.16 -8.84
C VAL A 72 5.96 18.76 -8.88
N ALA A 73 6.00 18.09 -7.73
CA ALA A 73 6.40 16.70 -7.59
C ALA A 73 5.28 15.90 -6.89
N LEU A 74 5.03 14.69 -7.36
CA LEU A 74 4.10 13.73 -6.80
C LEU A 74 4.85 12.79 -5.85
N VAL A 75 4.23 12.47 -4.71
CA VAL A 75 4.78 11.59 -3.67
C VAL A 75 3.69 10.71 -3.07
N GLY A 76 4.06 9.58 -2.50
CA GLY A 76 3.14 8.64 -1.87
C GLY A 76 2.01 8.22 -2.83
N GLU A 77 0.78 8.17 -2.32
CA GLU A 77 -0.38 7.75 -3.12
C GLU A 77 -0.69 8.66 -4.31
N ALA A 78 -0.19 9.91 -4.34
CA ALA A 78 -0.30 10.77 -5.52
C ALA A 78 0.65 10.35 -6.65
N ALA A 79 1.77 9.71 -6.31
CA ALA A 79 2.73 9.17 -7.27
C ALA A 79 2.44 7.71 -7.61
N HIS A 80 1.88 6.94 -6.68
CA HIS A 80 1.67 5.52 -6.89
C HIS A 80 0.57 4.98 -5.99
N VAL A 81 -0.48 4.43 -6.61
CA VAL A 81 -1.49 3.67 -5.87
C VAL A 81 -1.19 2.19 -6.09
N PHE A 82 -0.88 1.48 -5.02
CA PHE A 82 -0.64 0.04 -5.03
C PHE A 82 -1.64 -0.70 -4.15
N PRO A 83 -1.94 -1.97 -4.47
CA PRO A 83 -2.59 -2.85 -3.51
C PRO A 83 -1.82 -2.87 -2.17
N PRO A 84 -2.51 -2.88 -1.00
CA PRO A 84 -1.88 -2.85 0.32
C PRO A 84 -1.31 -4.23 0.68
N ILE A 85 -0.30 -4.66 -0.06
CA ILE A 85 0.44 -5.89 0.20
C ILE A 85 1.66 -5.50 1.02
N GLY A 86 1.58 -5.62 2.35
CA GLY A 86 2.75 -5.53 3.24
C GLY A 86 3.34 -4.13 3.45
N ALA A 87 2.51 -3.10 3.70
CA ALA A 87 2.94 -1.73 4.00
C ALA A 87 3.87 -1.08 2.93
N GLN A 88 3.82 -1.58 1.70
CA GLN A 88 4.68 -1.12 0.60
C GLN A 88 4.49 0.36 0.26
N GLY A 89 3.24 0.87 0.29
CA GLY A 89 2.94 2.27 -0.03
C GLY A 89 3.63 3.27 0.90
N LEU A 90 3.62 3.02 2.21
CA LEU A 90 4.31 3.88 3.19
C LEU A 90 5.82 3.88 2.96
N ASN A 91 6.41 2.70 2.83
CA ASN A 91 7.85 2.56 2.62
C ASN A 91 8.32 3.27 1.35
N LEU A 92 7.51 3.21 0.28
CA LEU A 92 7.83 3.89 -0.97
C LEU A 92 7.62 5.40 -0.87
N GLY A 93 6.56 5.85 -0.19
CA GLY A 93 6.36 7.27 0.11
C GLY A 93 7.50 7.88 0.93
N ILE A 94 8.10 7.13 1.86
CA ILE A 94 9.29 7.59 2.60
C ILE A 94 10.46 7.77 1.64
N ARG A 95 10.71 6.79 0.75
CA ARG A 95 11.75 6.93 -0.27
C ARG A 95 11.49 8.12 -1.18
N ASP A 96 10.22 8.39 -1.54
CA ASP A 96 9.81 9.57 -2.31
C ASP A 96 10.40 10.84 -1.73
N ILE A 97 10.21 11.03 -0.43
CA ILE A 97 10.72 12.17 0.33
C ILE A 97 12.24 12.17 0.39
N ASP A 98 12.89 11.02 0.64
CA ASP A 98 14.34 10.95 0.74
C ASP A 98 15.04 11.46 -0.54
N ASP A 99 14.62 11.02 -1.74
CA ASP A 99 15.26 11.56 -2.95
C ASP A 99 14.90 13.02 -3.22
N LEU A 100 13.69 13.48 -2.87
CA LEU A 100 13.35 14.91 -3.01
C LEU A 100 14.22 15.78 -2.10
N VAL A 101 14.49 15.33 -0.87
CA VAL A 101 15.38 16.03 0.06
C VAL A 101 16.79 16.11 -0.51
N GLU A 102 17.33 15.02 -1.05
CA GLU A 102 18.66 15.02 -1.69
C GLU A 102 18.71 15.94 -2.90
N ILE A 103 17.73 15.85 -3.81
CA ILE A 103 17.66 16.72 -5.00
C ILE A 103 17.55 18.19 -4.61
N ALA A 104 16.75 18.52 -3.60
CA ALA A 104 16.62 19.88 -3.10
C ALA A 104 17.93 20.39 -2.45
N ARG A 105 18.68 19.51 -1.78
CA ARG A 105 20.01 19.84 -1.20
C ARG A 105 21.05 20.10 -2.27
N GLU A 106 21.03 19.37 -3.38
CA GLU A 106 21.93 19.59 -4.51
C GLU A 106 21.57 20.84 -5.33
N ASN A 107 20.28 21.22 -5.32
CA ASN A 107 19.74 22.33 -6.12
C ASN A 107 19.22 23.50 -5.26
N ARG A 108 19.93 23.87 -4.18
CA ARG A 108 19.43 24.82 -3.16
C ARG A 108 18.93 26.18 -3.69
N GLN A 109 19.47 26.64 -4.81
CA GLN A 109 19.10 27.93 -5.41
C GLN A 109 17.71 27.88 -6.07
N ASP A 110 17.37 26.78 -6.72
CA ASP A 110 16.03 26.55 -7.26
C ASP A 110 15.71 25.04 -7.31
N PRO A 111 15.19 24.45 -6.21
CA PRO A 111 14.85 23.02 -6.17
C PRO A 111 13.66 22.68 -7.08
N GLY A 112 12.88 23.68 -7.51
CA GLY A 112 11.77 23.52 -8.45
C GLY A 112 12.19 23.64 -9.92
N ALA A 113 13.47 23.86 -10.21
CA ALA A 113 13.98 23.97 -11.57
C ALA A 113 13.65 22.72 -12.40
N ALA A 114 13.41 22.92 -13.70
CA ALA A 114 13.07 21.83 -14.60
C ALA A 114 14.12 20.70 -14.61
N ALA A 115 15.41 21.06 -14.49
CA ALA A 115 16.51 20.09 -14.41
C ALA A 115 16.44 19.24 -13.14
N ALA A 116 16.24 19.86 -11.97
CA ALA A 116 16.11 19.16 -10.69
C ALA A 116 14.91 18.20 -10.69
N LEU A 117 13.76 18.67 -11.19
CA LEU A 117 12.55 17.86 -11.30
C LEU A 117 12.68 16.71 -12.31
N ALA A 118 13.42 16.89 -13.40
CA ALA A 118 13.68 15.81 -14.36
C ALA A 118 14.50 14.68 -13.74
N VAL A 119 15.44 15.00 -12.84
CA VAL A 119 16.20 13.98 -12.07
C VAL A 119 15.27 13.16 -11.18
N TYR A 120 14.36 13.83 -10.46
CA TYR A 120 13.37 13.14 -9.63
C TYR A 120 12.45 12.24 -10.46
N ASP A 121 11.87 12.77 -11.54
CA ASP A 121 10.99 12.03 -12.45
C ASP A 121 11.67 10.76 -13.00
N PHE A 122 12.95 10.90 -13.41
CA PHE A 122 13.73 9.78 -13.93
C PHE A 122 14.04 8.72 -12.86
N LYS A 123 14.44 9.13 -11.65
CA LYS A 123 14.71 8.21 -10.52
C LYS A 123 13.48 7.39 -10.14
N ARG A 124 12.29 7.99 -10.18
CA ARG A 124 11.04 7.36 -9.71
C ARG A 124 10.45 6.34 -10.67
N ARG A 125 10.58 6.57 -11.98
CA ARG A 125 10.04 5.67 -13.02
C ARG A 125 10.38 4.19 -12.82
N PRO A 126 11.65 3.77 -12.72
CA PRO A 126 11.97 2.35 -12.59
C PRO A 126 11.48 1.76 -11.26
N ASP A 127 11.52 2.54 -10.17
CA ASP A 127 11.16 2.08 -8.83
C ASP A 127 9.64 1.84 -8.70
N ILE A 128 8.84 2.64 -9.40
CA ILE A 128 7.37 2.54 -9.42
C ILE A 128 6.89 1.52 -10.47
N LEU A 129 7.47 1.53 -11.68
CA LEU A 129 7.09 0.61 -12.76
C LEU A 129 7.46 -0.85 -12.48
N ALA A 130 8.55 -1.10 -11.74
CA ALA A 130 8.92 -2.47 -11.35
C ALA A 130 7.95 -3.07 -10.30
N ARG A 131 7.03 -2.27 -9.74
CA ARG A 131 6.12 -2.67 -8.66
C ARG A 131 4.63 -2.56 -9.04
N SER A 132 4.33 -2.07 -10.24
CA SER A 132 2.99 -2.00 -10.82
C SER A 132 2.60 -3.26 -11.57
#